data_AF-A0A7X7JR44-F1
#
_entry.id   AF-A0A7X7JR44-F1
#
_cell.length_a   1.000
_cell.length_b   1.000
_cell.length_c   1.000
_cell.angle_alpha   90.00
_cell.angle_beta   90.00
_cell.angle_gamma   90.00
#
_symmetry.space_group_name_H-M   'P 1'
#
loop_
_entity.id
_entity.type
_entity.pdbx_description
1 polymer ?
#
loop_
_entity_poly.entity_id
_entity_poly.type
_entity_poly.pdbx_seq_one_letter_code
_entity_poly.pdbx_strand_id
1 'polypeptide(L)' 'TVVRLRRIEANVLHVTGIDLVDGTPLLDIKPYIPPMMDGEVVQVGWIEARRGS' A
#
# COMPACT_ATOMS: atom_id res chain seq x y z
N THR A 1 -6.67 -0.81 -8.25
CA THR A 1 -7.33 -0.51 -6.96
C THR A 1 -6.31 -0.02 -5.96
N VAL A 2 -6.55 1.15 -5.36
CA VAL A 2 -5.81 1.63 -4.18
C VAL A 2 -6.56 1.13 -2.96
N VAL A 3 -5.84 0.49 -2.02
CA VAL A 3 -6.44 -0.10 -0.82
C VAL A 3 -5.74 0.40 0.43
N ARG A 4 -6.45 0.35 1.56
CA ARG A 4 -5.85 0.66 2.85
C ARG A 4 -5.23 -0.59 3.45
N LEU A 5 -3.91 -0.58 3.62
CA LEU A 5 -3.17 -1.59 4.38
C LEU A 5 -3.53 -1.47 5.86
N ARG A 6 -3.94 -2.57 6.48
CA ARG A 6 -4.24 -2.66 7.91
C ARG A 6 -3.12 -3.32 8.68
N ARG A 7 -2.49 -4.34 8.10
CA ARG A 7 -1.48 -5.16 8.78
C ARG A 7 -0.65 -5.99 7.81
N ILE A 8 0.56 -6.31 8.23
CA ILE A 8 1.47 -7.23 7.53
C ILE A 8 1.72 -8.43 8.45
N GLU A 9 1.57 -9.65 7.94
CA GLU A 9 1.94 -10.90 8.60
C GLU A 9 2.81 -11.74 7.67
N ALA A 10 4.12 -11.78 7.93
CA ALA A 10 5.06 -12.46 7.04
C ALA A 10 4.84 -12.01 5.57
N ASN A 11 4.33 -12.91 4.72
CA ASN A 11 4.03 -12.66 3.31
C ASN A 11 2.54 -12.36 3.01
N VAL A 12 1.73 -12.09 4.04
CA VAL A 12 0.29 -11.80 3.93
C VAL A 12 0.01 -10.33 4.26
N LEU A 13 -0.67 -9.63 3.35
CA LEU A 13 -1.13 -8.27 3.54
C LEU A 13 -2.63 -8.25 3.84
N HIS A 14 -3.01 -7.72 5.00
CA HIS A 14 -4.41 -7.52 5.38
C HIS A 14 -4.85 -6.14 4.92
N VAL A 15 -5.78 -6.08 3.97
CA VAL A 15 -6.23 -4.82 3.33
C VAL A 15 -7.75 -4.64 3.43
N THR A 16 -8.23 -3.41 3.30
CA THR A 16 -9.65 -3.07 3.21
C THR A 16 -9.94 -2.22 1.98
N GLY A 17 -11.12 -2.38 1.38
CA GLY A 17 -11.56 -1.61 0.22
C GLY A 17 -11.13 -2.19 -1.13
N ILE A 18 -10.83 -3.49 -1.18
CA ILE A 18 -10.50 -4.20 -2.41
C ILE A 18 -11.78 -4.70 -3.09
N ASP A 19 -11.82 -4.63 -4.42
CA ASP A 19 -12.94 -5.01 -5.28
C ASP A 19 -12.58 -6.17 -6.23
N LEU A 20 -11.83 -7.15 -5.72
CA LEU A 20 -11.39 -8.31 -6.47
C LEU A 20 -12.11 -9.58 -6.02
N VAL A 21 -12.36 -10.49 -6.95
CA VAL A 21 -12.88 -11.82 -6.64
C VAL A 21 -11.78 -12.66 -5.99
N ASP A 22 -12.17 -13.55 -5.09
CA ASP A 22 -11.24 -14.51 -4.49
C ASP A 22 -10.48 -15.34 -5.54
N GLY A 23 -9.20 -15.61 -5.27
CA GLY A 23 -8.31 -16.29 -6.20
C GLY A 23 -7.78 -15.46 -7.37
N THR A 24 -8.12 -14.17 -7.47
CA THR A 24 -7.57 -13.30 -8.52
C THR A 24 -6.04 -13.21 -8.40
N PRO A 25 -5.26 -13.59 -9.44
CA PRO A 25 -3.80 -13.52 -9.39
C PRO A 25 -3.29 -12.07 -9.25
N LEU A 26 -2.28 -11.88 -8.40
CA LEU A 26 -1.63 -10.59 -8.20
C LEU A 26 -0.30 -10.52 -8.95
N LEU A 27 -0.11 -9.44 -9.71
CA LEU A 27 1.11 -9.25 -10.50
C LEU A 27 2.19 -8.44 -9.76
N ASP A 28 1.79 -7.35 -9.08
CA ASP A 28 2.73 -6.43 -8.42
C ASP A 28 2.03 -5.60 -7.32
N ILE A 29 2.81 -5.04 -6.39
CA ILE A 29 2.35 -4.16 -5.31
C ILE A 29 3.24 -2.93 -5.24
N LYS A 30 2.62 -1.75 -5.21
CA LYS A 30 3.33 -0.46 -5.10
C LYS A 30 2.78 0.35 -3.92
N PRO A 31 3.61 1.19 -3.26
CA PRO A 31 3.11 2.03 -2.19
C PRO A 31 2.24 3.13 -2.79
N TYR A 32 1.21 3.54 -2.07
CA TYR A 32 0.42 4.71 -2.44
C TYR A 32 1.21 5.98 -2.13
N ILE A 33 1.27 6.90 -3.10
CA ILE A 33 1.93 8.20 -2.96
C ILE A 33 0.84 9.27 -3.03
N PRO A 34 0.44 9.88 -1.90
CA PRO A 34 -0.58 10.92 -1.91
C PRO A 34 -0.09 12.18 -2.65
N PRO A 35 -1.00 12.95 -3.25
CA PRO A 35 -0.67 14.27 -3.77
C PRO A 35 -0.27 15.21 -2.63
N MET A 36 0.65 16.13 -2.90
CA MET A 36 1.22 17.08 -1.91
C MET A 36 0.19 17.98 -1.18
N MET A 37 -1.07 18.01 -1.62
CA MET A 37 -2.10 18.92 -1.12
C MET A 37 -3.01 18.30 -0.06
N ASP A 38 -3.05 16.98 0.05
CA ASP A 38 -4.00 16.29 0.92
C ASP A 38 -3.28 16.02 2.25
N GLY A 39 -3.57 16.83 3.27
CA GLY A 39 -2.91 16.81 4.59
C GLY A 39 -3.06 15.51 5.40
N GLU A 40 -3.41 14.38 4.78
CA GLU A 40 -3.37 13.07 5.41
C GLU A 40 -1.92 12.56 5.44
N VAL A 41 -1.38 12.39 6.64
CA VAL A 41 -0.06 11.80 6.84
C VAL A 41 -0.16 10.30 6.57
N VAL A 42 0.27 9.89 5.38
CA VAL A 42 0.36 8.48 4.97
C VAL A 42 1.83 8.06 4.94
N GLN A 43 2.14 6.92 5.56
CA GLN A 43 3.47 6.33 5.47
C GLN A 43 3.68 5.78 4.06
N VAL A 44 4.73 6.23 3.37
CA VAL A 44 5.06 5.78 2.00
C VAL A 44 6.08 4.63 1.98
N GLY A 45 6.38 4.08 3.15
CA GLY A 45 7.09 2.81 3.33
C GLY A 45 8.48 2.81 2.70
N TRP A 46 8.72 1.91 1.74
CA TRP A 46 10.04 1.74 1.13
C TRP A 46 10.51 2.93 0.29
N ILE A 47 9.67 3.93 0.03
CA ILE A 47 10.11 5.21 -0.56
C ILE A 47 10.86 6.06 0.47
N GLU A 48 10.42 6.08 1.73
CA GLU A 48 11.11 6.78 2.82
C GLU A 48 12.52 6.17 3.03
N ALA A 49 12.63 4.84 3.00
CA ALA A 49 13.90 4.13 3.17
C ALA A 49 14.96 4.49 2.11
N ARG A 50 14.56 4.97 0.93
CA ARG A 50 15.47 5.34 -0.17
C ARG A 50 15.92 6.80 -0.14
N ARG A 51 15.33 7.65 0.71
CA ARG A 51 15.71 9.07 0.85
C ARG A 51 16.84 9.31 1.86
N GLY A 52 17.35 8.25 2.50
CA GLY A 52 18.48 8.28 3.43
C GLY A 52 19.78 7.74 2.84
N SER A 53 20.16 8.16 1.63
CA SER A 53 21.46 7.91 1.00
C SER A 53 22.00 9.18 0.38
#